data_AF-A0A382B677-F1
#
_entry.id   AF-A0A382B677-F1
#
_cell.length_a   1.000
_cell.length_b   1.000
_cell.length_c   1.000
_cell.angle_alpha   90.00
_cell.angle_beta   90.00
_cell.angle_gamma   90.00
#
_symmetry.space_group_name_H-M   'P 1'
#
loop_
_entity.id
_entity.type
_entity.pdbx_description
1 polymer ?
#
loop_
_entity_poly.entity_id
_entity_poly.type
_entity_poly.pdbx_seq_one_letter_code
_entity_poly.pdbx_strand_id
1 'polypeptide(L)'
;MLTAEYPGDDVVWKAVRAFYNYDTGRAITILNNARVDFPENPTVHLTWAAARWLHSQAHDPLDVTWHMLNEDIETIIPVYNDLVERFPDDPNYKLYLGSSIGLKARVYLGKKEWLKTLIWGYRGFTQILDVAEKYPEITDTQLPLGIVEYYAGMSNF
;
A
#
# COMPACT_ATOMS: atom_id res chain seq x y z
N MET A 1 11.33 15.53 -9.86
CA MET A 1 10.08 15.50 -10.64
C MET A 1 9.91 14.07 -11.10
N LEU A 2 9.05 13.29 -10.45
CA LEU A 2 8.64 11.99 -10.98
C LEU A 2 7.67 12.29 -12.12
N THR A 3 8.12 12.03 -13.34
CA THR A 3 7.30 12.06 -14.54
C THR A 3 6.22 10.99 -14.41
N ALA A 4 4.98 11.30 -14.78
CA ALA A 4 3.89 10.33 -14.77
C ALA A 4 4.24 9.17 -15.72
N GLU A 5 4.45 7.97 -15.17
CA GLU A 5 4.83 6.76 -15.90
C GLU A 5 3.61 5.88 -16.19
N TYR A 6 2.53 6.00 -15.39
CA TYR A 6 1.31 5.21 -15.53
C TYR A 6 0.07 6.07 -15.83
N PRO A 7 -0.90 5.53 -16.60
CA PRO A 7 -2.21 6.16 -16.74
C PRO A 7 -2.84 6.47 -15.38
N GLY A 8 -3.34 7.70 -15.22
CA GLY A 8 -3.99 8.14 -13.99
C GLY A 8 -3.07 8.68 -12.90
N ASP A 9 -1.74 8.68 -13.09
CA ASP A 9 -0.79 9.19 -12.09
C ASP A 9 -1.11 10.61 -11.63
N ASP A 10 -1.49 11.51 -12.55
CA ASP A 10 -1.82 12.89 -12.19
C ASP A 10 -3.05 12.97 -11.26
N VAL A 11 -4.01 12.05 -11.42
CA VAL A 11 -5.21 11.92 -10.60
C VAL A 11 -4.83 11.33 -9.24
N VAL A 12 -4.03 10.26 -9.21
CA VAL A 12 -3.55 9.66 -7.97
C VAL A 12 -2.72 10.68 -7.17
N TRP A 13 -1.83 11.44 -7.81
CA TRP A 13 -1.06 12.49 -7.16
C TRP A 13 -1.90 13.65 -6.62
N LYS A 14 -3.07 13.94 -7.20
CA LYS A 14 -4.03 14.89 -6.60
C LYS A 14 -4.62 14.31 -5.31
N ALA A 15 -4.97 13.03 -5.30
CA ALA A 15 -5.45 12.37 -4.09
C ALA A 15 -4.38 12.25 -3.00
N VAL A 16 -3.15 11.88 -3.37
CA VAL A 16 -1.99 11.81 -2.47
C VAL A 16 -1.73 13.17 -1.81
N ARG A 17 -1.81 14.27 -2.58
CA ARG A 17 -1.69 15.62 -2.01
C ARG A 17 -2.82 15.96 -1.02
N ALA A 18 -4.05 15.56 -1.32
CA ALA A 18 -5.16 15.74 -0.37
C ALA A 18 -4.94 14.89 0.90
N PHE A 19 -4.50 13.64 0.73
CA PHE A 19 -4.18 12.70 1.81
C PHE A 19 -3.10 13.23 2.75
N TYR A 20 -1.98 13.73 2.23
CA TYR A 20 -0.91 14.33 3.04
C TYR A 20 -1.32 15.64 3.73
N ASN A 21 -2.31 16.35 3.21
CA ASN A 21 -2.91 17.52 3.84
C ASN A 21 -4.04 17.16 4.83
N TYR A 22 -4.20 15.88 5.18
CA TYR A 22 -5.25 15.34 6.05
C TYR A 22 -6.69 15.53 5.54
N ASP A 23 -6.88 15.97 4.29
CA ASP A 23 -8.18 16.01 3.61
C ASP A 23 -8.51 14.62 3.05
N THR A 24 -8.70 13.68 3.97
CA THR A 24 -8.86 12.25 3.69
C THR A 24 -10.18 11.95 2.96
N GLY A 25 -11.26 12.68 3.25
CA GLY A 25 -12.54 12.52 2.55
C GLY A 25 -12.45 12.87 1.07
N ARG A 26 -11.73 13.96 0.73
CA ARG A 26 -11.46 14.33 -0.66
C ARG A 26 -10.54 13.31 -1.34
N ALA A 27 -9.49 12.86 -0.66
CA ALA A 27 -8.58 11.84 -1.19
C ALA A 27 -9.35 10.57 -1.57
N ILE A 28 -10.20 10.06 -0.68
CA ILE A 28 -11.04 8.88 -0.92
C ILE A 28 -11.97 9.08 -2.11
N THR A 29 -12.61 10.24 -2.21
CA THR A 29 -13.52 10.55 -3.32
C THR A 29 -12.79 10.48 -4.68
N ILE A 30 -11.60 11.07 -4.77
CA ILE A 30 -10.78 11.02 -5.98
C ILE A 30 -10.36 9.57 -6.28
N LEU A 31 -9.90 8.84 -5.27
CA LEU A 31 -9.39 7.47 -5.43
C LEU A 31 -10.50 6.46 -5.77
N ASN A 32 -11.72 6.65 -5.28
CA ASN A 32 -12.87 5.82 -5.67
C ASN A 32 -13.07 5.84 -7.19
N ASN A 33 -13.00 7.03 -7.81
CA ASN A 33 -13.13 7.17 -9.25
C ASN A 33 -11.88 6.67 -9.97
N ALA A 34 -10.69 7.05 -9.49
CA ALA A 34 -9.42 6.68 -10.12
C ALA A 34 -9.22 5.16 -10.21
N ARG A 35 -9.70 4.38 -9.23
CA ARG A 35 -9.65 2.91 -9.28
C ARG A 35 -10.52 2.29 -10.36
N VAL A 36 -11.59 2.98 -10.77
CA VAL A 36 -12.48 2.53 -11.84
C VAL A 36 -11.92 2.97 -13.19
N ASP A 37 -11.43 4.20 -13.27
CA ASP A 37 -10.92 4.78 -14.51
C ASP A 37 -9.53 4.26 -14.88
N PHE A 38 -8.70 3.93 -13.89
CA PHE A 38 -7.32 3.47 -14.02
C PHE A 38 -7.02 2.26 -13.13
N PRO A 39 -7.72 1.13 -13.30
CA PRO A 39 -7.57 -0.06 -12.44
C PRO A 39 -6.18 -0.71 -12.53
N GLU A 40 -5.40 -0.37 -13.55
CA GLU A 40 -4.04 -0.88 -13.75
C GLU A 40 -2.98 0.07 -13.19
N ASN A 41 -3.35 1.23 -12.64
CA ASN A 41 -2.35 2.07 -12.01
C ASN A 41 -1.80 1.35 -10.76
N PRO A 42 -0.47 1.11 -10.66
CA PRO A 42 0.09 0.30 -9.58
C PRO A 42 -0.16 0.92 -8.19
N THR A 43 -0.25 2.25 -8.12
CA THR A 43 -0.33 3.00 -6.86
C THR A 43 -1.76 3.17 -6.35
N VAL A 44 -2.77 3.12 -7.23
CA VAL A 44 -4.12 3.62 -6.93
C VAL A 44 -4.83 2.80 -5.86
N HIS A 45 -4.69 1.48 -5.89
CA HIS A 45 -5.41 0.56 -5.00
C HIS A 45 -4.90 0.62 -3.56
N LEU A 46 -3.58 0.55 -3.37
CA LEU A 46 -2.98 0.69 -2.05
C LEU A 46 -3.20 2.09 -1.47
N THR A 47 -3.05 3.14 -2.28
CA THR A 47 -3.28 4.52 -1.84
C THR A 47 -4.72 4.72 -1.37
N TRP A 48 -5.69 4.13 -2.07
CA TRP A 48 -7.10 4.13 -1.67
C TRP A 48 -7.31 3.47 -0.30
N ALA A 49 -6.76 2.28 -0.09
CA ALA A 49 -6.86 1.57 1.20
C ALA A 49 -6.21 2.38 2.33
N ALA A 50 -5.04 2.98 2.08
CA ALA A 50 -4.36 3.84 3.05
C ALA A 50 -5.17 5.11 3.39
N ALA A 51 -5.78 5.76 2.38
CA ALA A 51 -6.62 6.94 2.58
C ALA A 51 -7.87 6.62 3.42
N ARG A 52 -8.55 5.52 3.11
CA ARG A 52 -9.69 5.01 3.86
C ARG A 52 -9.31 4.67 5.30
N TRP A 53 -8.20 3.97 5.49
CA TRP A 53 -7.72 3.61 6.81
C TRP A 53 -7.36 4.83 7.67
N LEU A 54 -6.68 5.84 7.12
CA LEU A 54 -6.38 7.07 7.86
C LEU A 54 -7.66 7.86 8.21
N HIS A 55 -8.62 7.90 7.28
CA HIS A 55 -9.92 8.53 7.54
C HIS A 55 -10.63 7.84 8.70
N SER A 56 -10.71 6.51 8.68
CA SER A 56 -11.38 5.73 9.73
C SER A 56 -10.68 5.89 11.08
N GLN A 57 -9.34 5.89 11.12
CA GLN A 57 -8.59 6.16 12.35
C GLN A 57 -8.93 7.49 13.03
N ALA A 58 -9.34 8.51 12.25
CA ALA A 58 -9.68 9.83 12.77
C ALA A 58 -11.15 9.96 13.20
N HIS A 59 -12.05 9.09 12.73
CA HIS A 59 -13.50 9.27 12.87
C HIS A 59 -14.22 8.08 13.51
N ASP A 60 -13.63 6.89 13.48
CA ASP A 60 -14.28 5.64 13.88
C ASP A 60 -13.60 4.98 15.09
N PRO A 61 -14.32 4.11 15.81
CA PRO A 61 -13.74 3.21 16.78
C PRO A 61 -12.64 2.29 16.19
N LEU A 62 -11.75 1.81 17.06
CA LEU A 62 -10.61 0.98 16.65
C LEU A 62 -11.03 -0.32 15.96
N ASP A 63 -12.05 -1.01 16.47
CA ASP A 63 -12.57 -2.24 15.88
C ASP A 63 -13.09 -1.99 14.45
N VAL A 64 -13.84 -0.91 14.24
CA VAL A 64 -14.32 -0.50 12.90
C VAL A 64 -13.14 -0.23 11.98
N THR A 65 -12.13 0.51 12.45
CA THR A 65 -10.92 0.84 11.69
C THR A 65 -10.21 -0.43 11.19
N TRP A 66 -10.03 -1.43 12.06
CA TRP A 66 -9.33 -2.67 11.70
C TRP A 66 -10.14 -3.57 10.78
N HIS A 67 -11.47 -3.61 10.97
CA HIS A 67 -12.37 -4.34 10.09
C HIS A 67 -12.35 -3.73 8.68
N MET A 68 -12.49 -2.41 8.58
CA MET A 68 -12.43 -1.68 7.30
C MET A 68 -11.10 -1.89 6.58
N LEU A 69 -9.96 -1.73 7.26
CA LEU A 69 -8.65 -1.97 6.66
C LEU A 69 -8.51 -3.42 6.18
N ASN A 70 -9.02 -4.40 6.93
CA ASN A 70 -8.96 -5.79 6.50
C ASN A 70 -9.76 -6.04 5.22
N GLU A 71 -10.99 -5.51 5.13
CA GLU A 71 -11.83 -5.60 3.93
C GLU A 71 -11.19 -4.91 2.72
N ASP A 72 -10.60 -3.73 2.93
CA ASP A 72 -9.90 -3.00 1.89
C ASP A 72 -8.68 -3.81 1.38
N ILE A 73 -7.90 -4.43 2.27
CA ILE A 73 -6.77 -5.30 1.90
C ILE A 73 -7.24 -6.56 1.16
N GLU A 74 -8.30 -7.21 1.65
CA GLU A 74 -8.90 -8.39 1.01
C GLU A 74 -9.48 -8.06 -0.37
N THR A 75 -9.84 -6.80 -0.61
CA THR A 75 -10.27 -6.30 -1.92
C THR A 75 -9.10 -6.07 -2.87
N ILE A 76 -7.99 -5.50 -2.41
CA ILE A 76 -6.90 -5.08 -3.31
C ILE A 76 -5.85 -6.18 -3.59
N ILE A 77 -5.64 -7.14 -2.67
CA ILE A 77 -4.67 -8.23 -2.90
C ILE A 77 -5.01 -9.03 -4.16
N PRO A 78 -6.27 -9.47 -4.38
CA PRO A 78 -6.64 -10.17 -5.62
C PRO A 78 -6.39 -9.33 -6.88
N VAL A 79 -6.62 -8.01 -6.82
CA VAL A 79 -6.33 -7.10 -7.94
C VAL A 79 -4.83 -7.08 -8.24
N TYR A 80 -3.99 -6.94 -7.21
CA TYR A 80 -2.54 -6.96 -7.42
C TYR A 80 -2.01 -8.31 -7.90
N ASN A 81 -2.59 -9.44 -7.47
CA ASN A 81 -2.25 -10.75 -8.03
C ASN A 81 -2.56 -10.81 -9.54
N ASP A 82 -3.75 -10.36 -9.96
CA ASP A 82 -4.11 -10.26 -11.39
C ASP A 82 -3.13 -9.38 -12.18
N LEU A 83 -2.78 -8.21 -11.64
CA LEU A 83 -1.82 -7.31 -12.29
C LEU A 83 -0.42 -7.91 -12.40
N VAL A 84 0.06 -8.62 -11.37
CA VAL A 84 1.36 -9.33 -11.42
C VAL A 84 1.33 -10.46 -12.45
N GLU A 85 0.21 -11.17 -12.59
CA GLU A 85 0.06 -12.23 -13.60
C GLU A 85 0.00 -11.68 -15.02
N ARG A 86 -0.68 -10.55 -15.23
CA ARG A 86 -0.86 -9.91 -16.54
C ARG A 86 0.37 -9.12 -17.00
N PHE A 87 1.11 -8.56 -16.06
CA PHE A 87 2.28 -7.71 -16.32
C PHE A 87 3.50 -8.21 -15.52
N PRO A 88 4.00 -9.43 -15.78
CA PRO A 88 5.04 -10.07 -14.95
C PRO A 88 6.39 -9.35 -14.97
N ASP A 89 6.64 -8.57 -16.03
CA ASP A 89 7.85 -7.79 -16.26
C ASP A 89 7.82 -6.41 -15.58
N ASP A 90 6.66 -5.98 -15.08
CA ASP A 90 6.54 -4.73 -14.35
C ASP A 90 6.72 -4.96 -12.83
N PRO A 91 7.87 -4.54 -12.26
CA PRO A 91 8.17 -4.75 -10.85
C PRO A 91 7.30 -3.92 -9.90
N ASN A 92 6.65 -2.84 -10.35
CA ASN A 92 5.82 -2.01 -9.48
C ASN A 92 4.63 -2.80 -8.94
N TYR A 93 3.99 -3.65 -9.73
CA TYR A 93 2.88 -4.48 -9.22
C TYR A 93 3.33 -5.43 -8.11
N LYS A 94 4.55 -5.97 -8.18
CA LYS A 94 5.12 -6.81 -7.11
C LYS A 94 5.41 -5.99 -5.85
N LEU A 95 5.93 -4.76 -6.00
CA LEU A 95 6.13 -3.83 -4.89
C LEU A 95 4.81 -3.52 -4.17
N TYR A 96 3.77 -3.13 -4.91
CA TYR A 96 2.48 -2.75 -4.32
C TYR A 96 1.70 -3.97 -3.78
N LEU A 97 1.89 -5.17 -4.36
CA LEU A 97 1.42 -6.43 -3.78
C LEU A 97 2.10 -6.71 -2.42
N GLY A 98 3.43 -6.66 -2.38
CA GLY A 98 4.21 -6.87 -1.15
C GLY A 98 3.86 -5.86 -0.06
N SER A 99 3.66 -4.60 -0.45
CA SER A 99 3.20 -3.53 0.44
C SER A 99 1.80 -3.79 0.99
N SER A 100 0.87 -4.28 0.17
CA SER A 100 -0.48 -4.66 0.60
C SER A 100 -0.47 -5.85 1.57
N ILE A 101 0.36 -6.85 1.31
CA ILE A 101 0.57 -8.02 2.19
C ILE A 101 1.19 -7.58 3.52
N GLY A 102 2.21 -6.71 3.47
CA GLY A 102 2.84 -6.14 4.65
C GLY A 102 1.86 -5.31 5.49
N LEU A 103 0.99 -4.53 4.85
CA LEU A 103 -0.06 -3.76 5.54
C LEU A 103 -1.05 -4.68 6.29
N LYS A 104 -1.23 -5.94 5.85
CA LYS A 104 -2.05 -6.91 6.59
C LYS A 104 -1.51 -7.21 7.99
N ALA A 105 -0.19 -7.08 8.19
CA ALA A 105 0.41 -7.15 9.52
C ALA A 105 -0.17 -6.11 10.48
N ARG A 106 -0.52 -4.92 9.99
CA ARG A 106 -1.10 -3.84 10.79
C ARG A 106 -2.49 -4.20 11.32
N VAL A 107 -3.31 -4.90 10.53
CA VAL A 107 -4.61 -5.42 10.97
C VAL A 107 -4.44 -6.39 12.14
N TYR A 108 -3.54 -7.36 12.00
CA TYR A 108 -3.28 -8.35 13.05
C TYR A 108 -2.67 -7.72 14.30
N LEU A 109 -1.82 -6.70 14.13
CA LEU A 109 -1.25 -5.94 15.23
C LEU A 109 -2.35 -5.23 16.04
N GLY A 110 -3.30 -4.58 15.36
CA GLY A 110 -4.46 -3.95 16.00
C GLY A 110 -5.32 -4.95 16.79
N LYS A 111 -5.43 -6.19 16.30
CA LYS A 111 -6.12 -7.31 16.96
C LYS A 111 -5.27 -8.02 18.04
N LYS A 112 -4.03 -7.56 18.28
CA LYS A 112 -3.05 -8.18 19.21
C LYS A 112 -2.68 -9.62 18.83
N GLU A 113 -2.78 -9.95 17.55
CA GLU A 113 -2.41 -11.26 16.99
C GLU A 113 -0.92 -11.23 16.58
N TRP A 114 -0.03 -11.26 17.57
CA TRP A 114 1.42 -11.01 17.40
C TRP A 114 2.09 -11.97 16.41
N LEU A 115 1.79 -13.27 16.48
CA LEU A 115 2.38 -14.25 15.57
C LEU A 115 1.99 -13.99 14.12
N LYS A 116 0.71 -13.67 13.86
CA LYS A 116 0.25 -13.32 12.51
C LYS A 116 0.86 -12.00 12.05
N THR A 117 0.99 -11.02 12.94
CA THR A 117 1.68 -9.76 12.65
C THR A 117 3.08 -10.01 12.11
N LEU A 118 3.87 -10.84 12.79
CA LEU A 118 5.23 -11.19 12.35
C LEU A 118 5.23 -11.93 11.00
N ILE A 119 4.36 -12.94 10.83
CA ILE A 119 4.29 -13.72 9.58
C ILE A 119 3.96 -12.84 8.38
N TRP A 120 2.92 -12.00 8.50
CA TRP A 120 2.47 -11.16 7.40
C TRP A 120 3.42 -9.99 7.13
N GLY A 121 4.01 -9.42 8.19
CA GLY A 121 5.03 -8.38 8.06
C GLY A 121 6.26 -8.90 7.33
N TYR A 122 6.77 -10.06 7.74
CA TYR A 122 7.90 -10.71 7.08
C TYR A 122 7.61 -11.03 5.61
N ARG A 123 6.44 -11.62 5.30
CA ARG A 123 6.06 -11.95 3.91
C ARG A 123 6.01 -10.73 3.00
N GLY A 124 5.41 -9.63 3.46
CA GLY A 124 5.38 -8.39 2.69
C GLY A 124 6.77 -7.81 2.51
N PHE A 125 7.55 -7.75 3.60
CA PHE A 125 8.92 -7.24 3.58
C PHE A 125 9.82 -8.02 2.62
N THR A 126 9.79 -9.35 2.62
CA THR A 126 10.65 -10.15 1.73
C THR A 126 10.33 -9.93 0.25
N GLN A 127 9.06 -9.67 -0.09
CA GLN A 127 8.69 -9.35 -1.47
C GLN A 127 9.19 -7.97 -1.88
N ILE A 128 9.07 -6.98 -0.99
CA ILE A 128 9.56 -5.61 -1.23
C ILE A 128 11.10 -5.61 -1.35
N LEU A 129 11.78 -6.38 -0.49
CA LEU A 129 13.24 -6.53 -0.53
C LEU A 129 13.69 -7.16 -1.84
N ASP A 130 13.02 -8.22 -2.32
CA ASP A 130 13.34 -8.84 -3.62
C ASP A 130 13.20 -7.85 -4.79
N VAL A 131 12.19 -6.96 -4.75
CA VAL A 131 12.03 -5.90 -5.75
C VAL A 131 13.16 -4.88 -5.64
N ALA A 132 13.50 -4.43 -4.43
CA ALA A 132 14.56 -3.44 -4.22
C ALA A 132 15.94 -3.94 -4.65
N GLU A 133 16.25 -5.22 -4.43
CA GLU A 133 17.51 -5.84 -4.83
C GLU A 133 17.63 -6.01 -6.35
N LYS A 134 16.52 -6.36 -7.02
CA LYS A 134 16.51 -6.61 -8.48
C LYS A 134 16.32 -5.36 -9.32
N TYR A 135 15.62 -4.37 -8.79
CA TYR A 135 15.21 -3.14 -9.46
C TYR A 135 15.56 -1.92 -8.61
N PRO A 136 16.86 -1.65 -8.38
CA PRO A 136 17.32 -0.59 -7.47
C PRO A 136 16.92 0.83 -7.93
N GLU A 137 16.51 1.01 -9.18
CA GLU A 137 15.96 2.25 -9.72
C GLU A 137 14.58 2.61 -9.15
N ILE A 138 13.84 1.66 -8.57
CA ILE A 138 12.51 1.88 -8.00
C ILE A 138 12.66 2.46 -6.60
N THR A 139 12.68 3.79 -6.52
CA THR A 139 12.84 4.52 -5.26
C THR A 139 11.69 4.31 -4.28
N ASP A 140 10.50 3.94 -4.76
CA ASP A 140 9.32 3.71 -3.93
C ASP A 140 9.50 2.55 -2.94
N THR A 141 10.45 1.64 -3.20
CA THR A 141 10.85 0.55 -2.27
C THR A 141 11.44 1.07 -0.96
N GLN A 142 12.04 2.28 -0.96
CA GLN A 142 12.78 2.82 0.19
C GLN A 142 11.87 3.09 1.39
N LEU A 143 10.65 3.59 1.15
CA LEU A 143 9.72 3.91 2.24
C LEU A 143 9.34 2.67 3.07
N PRO A 144 8.79 1.58 2.49
CA PRO A 144 8.45 0.40 3.26
C PRO A 144 9.67 -0.29 3.90
N LEU A 145 10.83 -0.33 3.22
CA LEU A 145 12.06 -0.88 3.80
C LEU A 145 12.52 -0.07 5.01
N GLY A 146 12.59 1.25 4.87
CA GLY A 146 13.03 2.15 5.95
C GLY A 146 12.13 2.09 7.18
N ILE A 147 10.81 1.90 7.00
CA ILE A 147 9.88 1.67 8.13
C ILE A 147 10.27 0.40 8.89
N VAL A 148 10.49 -0.71 8.18
CA VAL A 148 10.85 -1.98 8.82
C VAL A 148 12.21 -1.89 9.51
N GLU A 149 13.22 -1.33 8.83
CA GLU A 149 14.56 -1.12 9.39
C GLU A 149 14.52 -0.29 10.67
N TYR A 150 13.80 0.85 10.63
CA TYR A 150 13.65 1.75 11.76
C TYR A 150 13.02 1.04 12.98
N TYR A 151 11.95 0.27 12.78
CA TYR A 151 11.25 -0.40 13.89
C TYR A 151 11.93 -1.70 14.35
N ALA A 152 12.68 -2.38 13.47
CA ALA A 152 13.40 -3.61 13.80
C ALA A 152 14.79 -3.35 14.37
N GLY A 153 15.29 -2.11 14.31
CA GLY A 153 16.67 -1.79 14.68
C GLY A 153 17.70 -2.47 13.77
N MET A 154 17.32 -2.73 12.52
CA MET A 154 18.20 -3.32 11.51
C MET A 154 18.84 -2.18 10.71
N SER A 155 20.14 -2.29 10.41
CA SER A 155 20.81 -1.45 9.42
C SER A 155 21.32 -2.36 8.31
N ASN A 156 20.68 -2.33 7.14
CA ASN A 156 21.12 -3.07 5.95
C ASN A 156 21.60 -2.14 4.83
N PHE A 157 22.24 -1.02 5.18
CA PHE A 157 23.01 -0.17 4.28
C PHE A 157 24.19 0.48 5.03
#